data_AF-A0A0B1YPC7-F1
#
_entry.id   AF-A0A0B1YPC7-F1
#
_cell.length_a   1.000
_cell.length_b   1.000
_cell.length_c   1.000
_cell.angle_alpha   90.00
_cell.angle_beta   90.00
_cell.angle_gamma   90.00
#
_symmetry.space_group_name_H-M   'P 1'
#
loop_
_entity.id
_entity.type
_entity.pdbx_description
1 polymer ?
#
loop_
_entity_poly.entity_id
_entity_poly.type
_entity_poly.pdbx_seq_one_letter_code
_entity_poly.pdbx_strand_id
1 'polypeptide(L)'
;MNRPLRDRAVTPHAATLCAAIVGALLVTSAAPAFAQTAGIALPADLTPSTQQQPQVARQKRIDDWLAKKQYTQALTELDKEITEQPRNAQARFQRGVALAGLGRGDDAIVAFGQMTQDFPELPEPYINLAALYAERGELLRARDSLIMASRVAPENAQAQANLGDVYVRLAAQSYQGALKLNPKNATARARLDALPNVPGVHPAAAPAKPAAPAAVVPAASSVNAKPAK
;
A
#
# COMPACT_ATOMS: atom_id res chain seq x y z
N MET A 1 -2.47 -41.48 -43.50
CA MET A 1 -3.77 -40.98 -42.99
C MET A 1 -3.63 -39.49 -42.74
N ASN A 2 -4.13 -38.53 -43.50
CA ASN A 2 -5.35 -38.37 -44.31
C ASN A 2 -6.62 -38.00 -43.49
N ARG A 3 -6.85 -36.67 -43.40
CA ARG A 3 -8.11 -35.89 -43.37
C ARG A 3 -8.98 -35.86 -42.08
N PRO A 4 -9.90 -34.87 -41.93
CA PRO A 4 -9.79 -33.44 -42.26
C PRO A 4 -10.52 -32.47 -41.28
N LEU A 5 -10.26 -31.18 -41.47
CA LEU A 5 -11.11 -30.04 -41.08
C LEU A 5 -12.52 -30.15 -41.68
N ARG A 6 -13.53 -29.69 -40.95
CA ARG A 6 -14.81 -29.23 -41.53
C ARG A 6 -15.37 -28.01 -40.80
N ASP A 7 -15.52 -26.97 -41.61
CA ASP A 7 -16.35 -25.79 -41.47
C ASP A 7 -17.75 -26.04 -40.88
N ARG A 8 -18.33 -24.98 -40.30
CA ARG A 8 -19.57 -24.41 -40.88
C ARG A 8 -19.83 -22.99 -40.37
N ALA A 9 -19.73 -22.05 -41.30
CA ALA A 9 -20.36 -20.74 -41.27
C ALA A 9 -21.89 -20.86 -41.28
N VAL A 10 -22.58 -19.93 -40.62
CA VAL A 10 -23.95 -19.51 -40.99
C VAL A 10 -24.15 -18.03 -40.61
N THR A 11 -24.11 -17.15 -41.61
CA THR A 11 -25.05 -16.01 -41.72
C THR A 11 -26.17 -16.46 -42.66
N PRO A 12 -27.44 -16.04 -42.50
CA PRO A 12 -27.92 -14.96 -43.36
C PRO A 12 -29.12 -14.10 -42.86
N HIS A 13 -29.15 -12.86 -43.37
CA HIS A 13 -30.26 -12.17 -44.06
C HIS A 13 -31.32 -11.36 -43.30
N ALA A 14 -31.50 -10.17 -43.89
CA ALA A 14 -32.50 -9.15 -43.66
C ALA A 14 -33.92 -9.60 -44.01
N ALA A 15 -34.91 -8.97 -43.39
CA ALA A 15 -36.28 -8.94 -43.88
C ALA A 15 -36.86 -7.52 -43.78
N THR A 16 -37.43 -7.13 -44.90
CA THR A 16 -37.91 -5.85 -45.39
C THR A 16 -39.37 -5.57 -44.97
N LEU A 17 -39.65 -4.33 -44.59
CA LEU A 17 -40.79 -3.43 -44.94
C LEU A 17 -42.23 -3.97 -45.16
N CYS A 18 -43.22 -3.31 -44.53
CA CYS A 18 -44.58 -2.96 -45.04
C CYS A 18 -45.32 -2.22 -43.89
N ALA A 19 -45.58 -0.90 -43.88
CA ALA A 19 -46.43 -0.02 -44.71
C ALA A 19 -47.94 -0.03 -44.35
N ALA A 20 -48.50 1.19 -44.24
CA ALA A 20 -49.91 1.63 -44.36
C ALA A 20 -50.81 1.58 -43.08
N ILE A 21 -51.73 2.52 -42.77
CA ILE A 21 -52.07 3.90 -43.19
C ILE A 21 -53.29 4.38 -42.34
N VAL A 22 -53.34 5.68 -42.02
CA VAL A 22 -54.52 6.59 -41.86
C VAL A 22 -55.47 6.50 -40.64
N GLY A 23 -55.73 7.69 -40.07
CA GLY A 23 -56.97 8.01 -39.33
C GLY A 23 -56.88 9.33 -38.54
N ALA A 24 -57.21 10.45 -39.18
CA ALA A 24 -57.27 11.79 -38.58
C ALA A 24 -58.70 12.10 -38.04
N LEU A 25 -58.82 12.79 -36.90
CA LEU A 25 -59.47 14.12 -36.73
C LEU A 25 -59.85 14.41 -35.26
N LEU A 26 -59.70 15.68 -34.91
CA LEU A 26 -60.01 16.39 -33.66
C LEU A 26 -61.50 16.36 -33.28
N VAL A 27 -61.82 16.38 -31.97
CA VAL A 27 -62.80 17.31 -31.34
C VAL A 27 -62.50 17.42 -29.83
N THR A 28 -62.75 18.62 -29.32
CA THR A 28 -62.48 19.19 -28.00
C THR A 28 -63.48 18.78 -26.90
N SER A 29 -63.03 18.94 -25.64
CA SER A 29 -63.75 19.56 -24.48
C SER A 29 -63.81 18.74 -23.18
N ALA A 30 -63.65 19.50 -22.08
CA ALA A 30 -64.07 19.25 -20.69
C ALA A 30 -63.24 18.31 -19.80
N ALA A 31 -62.52 18.91 -18.84
CA ALA A 31 -62.11 18.32 -17.56
C ALA A 31 -63.37 18.09 -16.67
N PRO A 32 -63.38 17.21 -15.64
CA PRO A 32 -62.51 17.33 -14.46
C PRO A 32 -62.13 16.02 -13.71
N ALA A 33 -61.41 16.21 -12.59
CA ALA A 33 -61.41 15.41 -11.36
C ALA A 33 -60.34 14.32 -11.13
N PHE A 34 -59.48 14.63 -10.14
CA PHE A 34 -58.81 13.74 -9.18
C PHE A 34 -58.04 12.52 -9.70
N ALA A 35 -56.71 12.68 -9.81
CA ALA A 35 -55.77 11.60 -9.55
C ALA A 35 -54.62 12.14 -8.71
N GLN A 36 -54.56 11.69 -7.46
CA GLN A 36 -53.39 11.79 -6.60
C GLN A 36 -52.26 11.01 -7.28
N THR A 37 -51.31 11.70 -7.90
CA THR A 37 -50.03 11.09 -8.27
C THR A 37 -49.04 11.39 -7.17
N ALA A 38 -48.70 10.33 -6.46
CA ALA A 38 -47.66 10.25 -5.45
C ALA A 38 -46.46 11.10 -5.84
N GLY A 39 -46.10 12.06 -4.98
CA GLY A 39 -44.78 12.63 -5.02
C GLY A 39 -43.79 11.49 -4.89
N ILE A 40 -42.99 11.27 -5.94
CA ILE A 40 -41.80 10.46 -5.87
C ILE A 40 -40.88 11.20 -4.89
N ALA A 41 -40.93 10.80 -3.62
CA ALA A 41 -39.89 11.13 -2.67
C ALA A 41 -38.62 10.47 -3.21
N LEU A 42 -37.74 11.28 -3.82
CA LEU A 42 -36.37 10.88 -4.08
C LEU A 42 -35.80 10.36 -2.75
N PRO A 43 -35.13 9.19 -2.72
CA PRO A 43 -34.48 8.74 -1.49
C PRO A 43 -33.49 9.83 -1.06
N ALA A 44 -33.58 10.25 0.20
CA ALA A 44 -32.79 11.33 0.79
C ALA A 44 -31.27 11.04 0.89
N ASP A 45 -30.77 10.00 0.22
CA ASP A 45 -29.41 9.47 0.38
C ASP A 45 -28.44 9.93 -0.73
N LEU A 46 -28.47 11.21 -1.09
CA LEU A 46 -27.40 11.84 -1.90
C LEU A 46 -26.76 13.05 -1.22
N THR A 47 -27.06 13.33 0.05
CA THR A 47 -26.21 14.23 0.83
C THR A 47 -24.90 13.52 1.14
N PRO A 48 -23.72 14.09 0.84
CA PRO A 48 -22.46 13.59 1.37
C PRO A 48 -22.64 13.47 2.88
N SER A 49 -22.59 12.24 3.39
CA SER A 49 -22.82 11.90 4.79
C SER A 49 -22.07 12.91 5.66
N THR A 50 -22.77 13.59 6.58
CA THR A 50 -22.17 14.59 7.48
C THR A 50 -20.99 14.01 8.29
N GLN A 51 -20.84 12.68 8.34
CA GLN A 51 -19.69 11.96 8.90
C GLN A 51 -18.41 12.02 8.03
N GLN A 52 -18.50 12.17 6.71
CA GLN A 52 -17.32 12.27 5.83
C GLN A 52 -16.62 13.62 5.97
N GLN A 53 -17.35 14.69 6.29
CA GLN A 53 -16.74 16.03 6.42
C GLN A 53 -15.73 16.12 7.58
N PRO A 54 -16.03 15.66 8.82
CA PRO A 54 -15.06 15.57 9.89
C PRO A 54 -13.89 14.64 9.57
N GLN A 55 -14.13 13.51 8.89
CA GLN A 55 -13.06 12.56 8.55
C GLN A 55 -12.09 13.14 7.52
N VAL A 56 -12.59 13.77 6.45
CA VAL A 56 -11.74 14.44 5.45
C VAL A 56 -10.91 15.56 6.09
N ALA A 57 -11.51 16.34 6.99
CA ALA A 57 -10.79 17.36 7.74
C ALA A 57 -9.74 16.78 8.70
N ARG A 58 -9.99 15.61 9.29
CA ARG A 58 -9.00 14.89 10.11
C ARG A 58 -7.85 14.38 9.26
N GLN A 59 -8.13 13.71 8.14
CA GLN A 59 -7.11 13.17 7.23
C GLN A 59 -6.16 14.28 6.77
N LYS A 60 -6.70 15.43 6.34
CA LYS A 60 -5.88 16.57 5.93
C LYS A 60 -4.93 17.03 7.04
N ARG A 61 -5.40 17.08 8.30
CA ARG A 61 -4.54 17.47 9.45
C ARG A 61 -3.45 16.43 9.71
N ILE A 62 -3.79 15.14 9.64
CA ILE A 62 -2.82 14.04 9.76
C ILE A 62 -1.72 14.19 8.70
N ASP A 63 -2.10 14.36 7.44
CA ASP A 63 -1.16 14.51 6.34
C ASP A 63 -0.28 15.76 6.52
N ASP A 64 -0.88 16.89 6.91
CA ASP A 64 -0.16 18.14 7.19
C ASP A 64 0.88 17.96 8.32
N TRP A 65 0.54 17.23 9.40
CA TRP A 65 1.48 16.96 10.49
C TRP A 65 2.58 15.97 10.10
N LEU A 66 2.24 14.90 9.36
CA LEU A 66 3.23 13.93 8.88
C LEU A 66 4.23 14.61 7.94
N ALA A 67 3.75 15.46 7.03
CA ALA A 67 4.60 16.26 6.14
C ALA A 67 5.55 17.19 6.92
N LYS A 68 5.07 17.77 8.03
CA LYS A 68 5.87 18.63 8.93
C LYS A 68 6.70 17.85 9.95
N LYS A 69 6.69 16.50 9.90
CA LYS A 69 7.33 15.62 10.89
C LYS A 69 6.86 15.86 12.34
N GLN A 70 5.66 16.39 12.49
CA GLN A 70 4.99 16.64 13.77
C GLN A 70 4.29 15.35 14.22
N TYR A 71 5.10 14.30 14.45
CA TYR A 71 4.62 12.94 14.63
C TYR A 71 3.76 12.74 15.88
N THR A 72 3.99 13.49 16.96
CA THR A 72 3.16 13.42 18.18
C THR A 72 1.72 13.88 17.90
N GLN A 73 1.56 14.98 17.17
CA GLN A 73 0.25 15.48 16.77
C GLN A 73 -0.45 14.52 15.81
N ALA A 74 0.29 14.00 14.82
CA ALA A 74 -0.23 12.98 13.90
C ALA A 74 -0.73 11.74 14.65
N LEU A 75 0.08 11.20 15.58
CA LEU A 75 -0.26 10.00 16.36
C LEU A 75 -1.57 10.20 17.14
N THR A 76 -1.78 11.38 17.72
CA THR A 76 -2.99 11.70 18.49
C THR A 76 -4.26 11.61 17.64
N GLU A 77 -4.26 12.14 16.41
CA GLU A 77 -5.44 12.03 15.54
C GLU A 77 -5.57 10.64 14.90
N LEU A 78 -4.45 9.97 14.63
CA LEU A 78 -4.43 8.59 14.11
C LEU A 78 -5.00 7.60 15.13
N ASP A 79 -4.69 7.74 16.42
CA ASP A 79 -5.24 6.89 17.48
C ASP A 79 -6.76 7.05 17.59
N LYS A 80 -7.28 8.28 17.43
CA LYS A 80 -8.73 8.54 17.37
C LYS A 80 -9.36 7.88 16.16
N GLU A 81 -8.75 8.03 14.99
CA GLU A 81 -9.27 7.44 13.75
C GLU A 81 -9.27 5.92 13.79
N ILE A 82 -8.23 5.29 14.34
CA ILE A 82 -8.19 3.82 14.52
C ILE A 82 -9.22 3.36 15.55
N THR A 83 -9.51 4.17 16.57
CA THR A 83 -10.59 3.86 17.53
C THR A 83 -11.96 3.85 16.83
N GLU A 84 -12.20 4.82 15.95
CA GLU A 84 -13.44 4.93 15.16
C GLU A 84 -13.52 3.88 14.04
N GLN A 85 -12.37 3.56 13.41
CA GLN A 85 -12.25 2.68 12.25
C GLN A 85 -11.06 1.71 12.43
N PRO A 86 -11.20 0.64 13.24
CA PRO A 86 -10.09 -0.25 13.61
C PRO A 86 -9.43 -0.98 12.45
N ARG A 87 -10.11 -1.09 11.30
CA ARG A 87 -9.59 -1.74 10.09
C ARG A 87 -9.14 -0.75 9.01
N ASN A 88 -9.02 0.55 9.32
CA ASN A 88 -8.46 1.53 8.38
C ASN A 88 -6.95 1.29 8.21
N ALA A 89 -6.58 0.63 7.11
CA ALA A 89 -5.20 0.27 6.80
C ALA A 89 -4.28 1.50 6.67
N GLN A 90 -4.78 2.57 6.03
CA GLN A 90 -4.07 3.82 5.85
C GLN A 90 -3.71 4.46 7.21
N ALA A 91 -4.68 4.57 8.11
CA ALA A 91 -4.44 5.14 9.45
C ALA A 91 -3.46 4.27 10.27
N ARG A 92 -3.61 2.94 10.24
CA ARG A 92 -2.68 2.02 10.93
C ARG A 92 -1.26 2.13 10.37
N PHE A 93 -1.13 2.27 9.05
CA PHE A 93 0.16 2.48 8.39
C PHE A 93 0.79 3.80 8.82
N GLN A 94 0.06 4.90 8.68
CA GLN A 94 0.50 6.24 9.09
C GLN A 94 0.88 6.29 10.57
N ARG A 95 0.22 5.52 11.43
CA ARG A 95 0.60 5.38 12.85
C ARG A 95 1.94 4.69 13.00
N GLY A 96 2.18 3.58 12.30
CA GLY A 96 3.49 2.93 12.24
C GLY A 96 4.59 3.89 11.79
N VAL A 97 4.31 4.71 10.76
CA VAL A 97 5.24 5.75 10.27
C VAL A 97 5.52 6.80 11.34
N ALA A 98 4.49 7.31 12.02
CA ALA A 98 4.66 8.29 13.09
C ALA A 98 5.46 7.73 14.27
N LEU A 99 5.25 6.47 14.65
CA LEU A 99 6.03 5.79 15.69
C LEU A 99 7.51 5.70 15.32
N ALA A 100 7.82 5.27 14.10
CA ALA A 100 9.19 5.23 13.60
C ALA A 100 9.82 6.64 13.57
N GLY A 101 9.07 7.65 13.12
CA GLY A 101 9.48 9.04 13.11
C GLY A 101 9.81 9.63 14.49
N LEU A 102 9.17 9.11 15.54
CA LEU A 102 9.45 9.45 16.95
C LEU A 102 10.64 8.68 17.55
N GLY A 103 11.29 7.81 16.79
CA GLY A 103 12.33 6.90 17.30
C GLY A 103 11.76 5.73 18.12
N ARG A 104 10.44 5.54 18.12
CA ARG A 104 9.76 4.41 18.80
C ARG A 104 9.76 3.17 17.90
N GLY A 105 10.96 2.71 17.55
CA GLY A 105 11.15 1.62 16.58
C GLY A 105 10.50 0.30 16.99
N ASP A 106 10.49 -0.06 18.28
CA ASP A 106 9.85 -1.29 18.76
C ASP A 106 8.34 -1.26 18.52
N ASP A 107 7.71 -0.14 18.87
CA ASP A 107 6.28 0.05 18.66
C ASP A 107 5.91 0.04 17.17
N ALA A 108 6.78 0.62 16.33
CA ALA A 108 6.60 0.60 14.87
C ALA A 108 6.71 -0.82 14.30
N ILE A 109 7.66 -1.63 14.76
CA ILE A 109 7.77 -3.04 14.37
C ILE A 109 6.52 -3.82 14.75
N VAL A 110 5.99 -3.62 15.95
CA VAL A 110 4.72 -4.25 16.37
C VAL A 110 3.57 -3.81 15.47
N ALA A 111 3.44 -2.51 15.21
CA ALA A 111 2.36 -1.96 14.38
C ALA A 111 2.41 -2.49 12.94
N PHE A 112 3.57 -2.46 12.28
CA PHE A 112 3.71 -3.00 10.93
C PHE A 112 3.60 -4.53 10.91
N GLY A 113 4.08 -5.23 11.94
CA GLY A 113 3.91 -6.68 12.07
C GLY A 113 2.44 -7.09 12.10
N GLN A 114 1.60 -6.39 12.87
CA GLN A 114 0.15 -6.60 12.84
C GLN A 114 -0.44 -6.31 11.45
N MET A 115 0.02 -5.26 10.76
CA MET A 115 -0.43 -4.99 9.40
C MET A 115 -0.07 -6.11 8.42
N THR A 116 1.11 -6.73 8.52
CA THR A 116 1.46 -7.87 7.65
C THR A 116 0.58 -9.10 7.87
N GLN A 117 -0.08 -9.20 9.03
CA GLN A 117 -1.04 -10.26 9.34
C GLN A 117 -2.44 -9.92 8.81
N ASP A 118 -2.89 -8.69 9.04
CA ASP A 118 -4.26 -8.25 8.72
C ASP A 118 -4.45 -7.86 7.25
N PHE A 119 -3.37 -7.39 6.61
CA PHE A 119 -3.30 -6.88 5.24
C PHE A 119 -2.06 -7.46 4.52
N PRO A 120 -1.98 -8.79 4.36
CA PRO A 120 -0.79 -9.45 3.82
C PRO A 120 -0.49 -9.09 2.37
N GLU A 121 -1.42 -8.46 1.64
CA GLU A 121 -1.27 -8.00 0.26
C GLU A 121 -0.52 -6.67 0.13
N LEU A 122 -0.37 -5.92 1.23
CA LEU A 122 0.28 -4.62 1.20
C LEU A 122 1.81 -4.77 1.25
N PRO A 123 2.57 -4.26 0.26
CA PRO A 123 4.03 -4.31 0.30
C PRO A 123 4.64 -3.35 1.33
N GLU A 124 3.99 -2.22 1.63
CA GLU A 124 4.59 -1.14 2.43
C GLU A 124 4.92 -1.55 3.87
N PRO A 125 4.06 -2.28 4.62
CA PRO A 125 4.41 -2.77 5.95
C PRO A 125 5.65 -3.67 5.96
N TYR A 126 5.80 -4.53 4.95
CA TYR A 126 6.99 -5.38 4.82
C TYR A 126 8.26 -4.57 4.53
N ILE A 127 8.19 -3.58 3.63
CA ILE A 127 9.32 -2.70 3.31
C ILE A 127 9.77 -1.91 4.55
N ASN A 128 8.82 -1.38 5.33
CA ASN A 128 9.12 -0.62 6.54
C ASN A 128 9.65 -1.48 7.69
N LEU A 129 9.11 -2.70 7.88
CA LEU A 129 9.70 -3.68 8.79
C LEU A 129 11.16 -3.98 8.44
N ALA A 130 11.44 -4.15 7.15
CA ALA A 130 12.79 -4.43 6.71
C ALA A 130 13.76 -3.30 7.01
N ALA A 131 13.36 -2.04 6.80
CA ALA A 131 14.17 -0.89 7.18
C ALA A 131 14.48 -0.89 8.68
N LEU A 132 13.46 -1.09 9.53
CA LEU A 132 13.62 -1.13 10.99
C LEU A 132 14.51 -2.28 11.46
N TYR A 133 14.36 -3.49 10.88
CA TYR A 133 15.24 -4.61 11.18
C TYR A 133 16.68 -4.35 10.71
N ALA A 134 16.84 -3.75 9.53
CA ALA A 134 18.15 -3.43 8.98
C ALA A 134 18.89 -2.39 9.85
N GLU A 135 18.20 -1.40 10.41
CA GLU A 135 18.76 -0.42 11.36
C GLU A 135 19.25 -1.08 12.65
N ARG A 136 18.55 -2.13 13.11
CA ARG A 136 18.94 -2.94 14.28
C ARG A 136 20.06 -3.95 14.00
N GLY A 137 20.47 -4.09 12.74
CA GLY A 137 21.41 -5.13 12.32
C GLY A 137 20.78 -6.53 12.23
N GLU A 138 19.46 -6.66 12.33
CA GLU A 138 18.70 -7.89 12.16
C GLU A 138 18.53 -8.24 10.65
N LEU A 139 19.66 -8.34 9.94
CA LEU A 139 19.70 -8.39 8.47
C LEU A 139 18.92 -9.56 7.85
N LEU A 140 18.86 -10.71 8.52
CA LEU A 140 18.10 -11.86 8.03
C LEU A 140 16.58 -11.59 8.07
N ARG A 141 16.08 -10.95 9.13
CA ARG A 141 14.66 -10.56 9.21
C ARG A 141 14.34 -9.47 8.20
N ALA A 142 15.26 -8.52 7.99
CA ALA A 142 15.12 -7.50 6.96
C ALA A 142 14.98 -8.12 5.56
N ARG A 143 15.85 -9.08 5.22
CA ARG A 143 15.79 -9.85 3.98
C ARG A 143 14.43 -10.55 3.84
N ASP A 144 13.99 -11.27 4.86
CA ASP A 144 12.76 -12.06 4.79
C ASP A 144 11.53 -11.17 4.60
N SER A 145 11.47 -10.01 5.26
CA SER A 145 10.44 -9.01 5.02
C SER A 145 10.46 -8.48 3.59
N LEU A 146 11.64 -8.17 3.01
CA LEU A 146 11.73 -7.69 1.63
C LEU A 146 11.38 -8.77 0.60
N ILE A 147 11.71 -10.04 0.86
CA ILE A 147 11.25 -11.16 0.04
C ILE A 147 9.72 -11.21 0.02
N MET A 148 9.06 -11.00 1.16
CA MET A 148 7.60 -10.92 1.20
C MET A 148 7.07 -9.70 0.43
N ALA A 149 7.68 -8.52 0.58
CA ALA A 149 7.34 -7.34 -0.22
C ALA A 149 7.44 -7.62 -1.74
N SER A 150 8.52 -8.26 -2.18
CA SER A 150 8.73 -8.64 -3.59
C SER A 150 7.78 -9.72 -4.07
N ARG A 151 7.25 -10.58 -3.19
CA ARG A 151 6.23 -11.56 -3.57
C ARG A 151 4.87 -10.91 -3.81
N VAL A 152 4.49 -9.94 -2.97
CA VAL A 152 3.18 -9.28 -3.06
C VAL A 152 3.17 -8.17 -4.11
N ALA A 153 4.31 -7.51 -4.34
CA ALA A 153 4.48 -6.49 -5.39
C ALA A 153 5.80 -6.71 -6.16
N PRO A 154 5.84 -7.64 -7.13
CA PRO A 154 7.05 -7.98 -7.88
C PRO A 154 7.71 -6.81 -8.63
N GLU A 155 6.92 -5.82 -9.05
CA GLU A 155 7.38 -4.63 -9.77
C GLU A 155 7.81 -3.48 -8.85
N ASN A 156 7.78 -3.68 -7.52
CA ASN A 156 8.20 -2.67 -6.57
C ASN A 156 9.73 -2.50 -6.58
N ALA A 157 10.20 -1.51 -7.34
CA ALA A 157 11.64 -1.21 -7.49
C ALA A 157 12.33 -0.88 -6.16
N GLN A 158 11.63 -0.22 -5.22
CA GLN A 158 12.19 0.11 -3.91
C GLN A 158 12.46 -1.14 -3.07
N ALA A 159 11.54 -2.12 -3.08
CA ALA A 159 11.74 -3.39 -2.39
C ALA A 159 12.96 -4.14 -2.94
N GLN A 160 13.13 -4.16 -4.26
CA GLN A 160 14.30 -4.78 -4.90
C GLN A 160 15.61 -4.06 -4.55
N ALA A 161 15.62 -2.73 -4.58
CA ALA A 161 16.79 -1.92 -4.19
C ALA A 161 17.18 -2.18 -2.73
N ASN A 162 16.22 -2.10 -1.81
CA ASN A 162 16.45 -2.37 -0.39
C ASN A 162 16.95 -3.80 -0.15
N LEU A 163 16.45 -4.78 -0.92
CA LEU A 163 16.89 -6.18 -0.81
C LEU A 163 18.36 -6.33 -1.26
N GLY A 164 18.75 -5.63 -2.32
CA GLY A 164 20.14 -5.50 -2.76
C GLY A 164 21.04 -4.96 -1.65
N ASP A 165 20.66 -3.84 -1.02
CA ASP A 165 21.42 -3.24 0.08
C ASP A 165 21.57 -4.19 1.27
N VAL A 166 20.51 -4.92 1.63
CA VAL A 166 20.54 -5.94 2.68
C VAL A 166 21.49 -7.08 2.32
N TYR A 167 21.52 -7.54 1.06
CA TYR A 167 22.45 -8.58 0.61
C TYR A 167 23.90 -8.12 0.65
N VAL A 168 24.19 -6.86 0.29
CA VAL A 168 25.54 -6.29 0.42
C VAL A 168 26.00 -6.33 1.89
N ARG A 169 25.12 -5.94 2.83
CA ARG A 169 25.42 -5.97 4.27
C ARG A 169 25.61 -7.39 4.81
N LEU A 170 24.82 -8.36 4.35
CA LEU A 170 24.99 -9.78 4.70
C LEU A 170 26.31 -10.35 4.18
N ALA A 171 26.70 -9.99 2.95
CA ALA A 171 27.99 -10.36 2.40
C ALA A 171 29.14 -9.78 3.23
N ALA A 172 29.04 -8.49 3.61
CA ALA A 172 30.02 -7.84 4.47
C ALA A 172 30.18 -8.55 5.82
N GLN A 173 29.07 -8.86 6.49
CA GLN A 173 29.06 -9.61 7.76
C GLN A 173 29.75 -10.98 7.61
N SER A 174 29.51 -11.67 6.50
CA SER A 174 30.11 -12.98 6.22
C SER A 174 31.63 -12.89 6.01
N TYR A 175 32.09 -11.91 5.22
CA TYR A 175 33.53 -11.70 5.02
C TYR A 175 34.24 -11.25 6.29
N GLN A 176 33.63 -10.38 7.08
CA GLN A 176 34.15 -10.00 8.39
C GLN A 176 34.25 -11.20 9.32
N GLY A 177 33.25 -12.09 9.32
CA GLY A 177 33.29 -13.36 10.05
C GLY A 177 34.46 -14.23 9.62
N ALA A 178 34.68 -14.38 8.31
CA ALA A 178 35.82 -15.13 7.77
C ALA A 178 37.17 -14.53 8.21
N LEU A 179 37.30 -13.19 8.23
CA LEU A 179 38.51 -12.50 8.68
C LEU A 179 38.74 -12.59 10.19
N LYS A 180 37.69 -12.70 11.01
CA LYS A 180 37.84 -12.98 12.44
C LYS A 180 38.43 -14.37 12.69
N LEU A 181 38.04 -15.36 11.89
CA LEU A 181 38.54 -16.74 11.99
C LEU A 181 39.93 -16.90 11.37
N ASN A 182 40.17 -16.24 10.24
CA ASN A 182 41.46 -16.23 9.56
C ASN A 182 41.79 -14.80 9.08
N PRO A 183 42.54 -14.03 9.89
CA PRO A 183 42.92 -12.66 9.54
C PRO A 183 43.76 -12.53 8.26
N LYS A 184 44.39 -13.61 7.80
CA LYS A 184 45.21 -13.66 6.57
C LYS A 184 44.42 -14.07 5.33
N ASN A 185 43.09 -14.22 5.42
CA ASN A 185 42.26 -14.55 4.26
C ASN A 185 42.19 -13.37 3.27
N ALA A 186 43.14 -13.33 2.34
CA ALA A 186 43.27 -12.28 1.33
C ALA A 186 42.03 -12.18 0.43
N THR A 187 41.38 -13.31 0.11
CA THR A 187 40.15 -13.33 -0.70
C THR A 187 39.00 -12.63 0.02
N ALA A 188 38.74 -12.97 1.29
CA ALA A 188 37.68 -12.34 2.06
C ALA A 188 37.93 -10.84 2.25
N ARG A 189 39.19 -10.43 2.46
CA ARG A 189 39.58 -9.01 2.52
C ARG A 189 39.27 -8.30 1.21
N ALA A 190 39.79 -8.80 0.09
CA ALA A 190 39.58 -8.18 -1.22
C ALA A 190 38.09 -8.11 -1.60
N ARG A 191 37.30 -9.14 -1.27
CA ARG A 191 35.85 -9.14 -1.53
C ARG A 191 35.09 -8.15 -0.65
N LEU A 192 35.48 -8.00 0.61
CA LEU A 192 34.91 -6.99 1.51
C LEU A 192 35.21 -5.57 1.03
N ASP A 193 36.46 -5.31 0.64
CA ASP A 193 36.93 -4.00 0.16
C ASP A 193 36.26 -3.60 -1.19
N ALA A 194 35.82 -4.59 -1.97
CA ALA A 194 35.14 -4.39 -3.26
C ALA A 194 33.61 -4.21 -3.14
N LEU A 195 33.02 -4.35 -1.94
CA LEU A 195 31.58 -4.16 -1.79
C LEU A 195 31.19 -2.69 -2.01
N PRO A 196 30.01 -2.42 -2.60
CA PRO A 196 29.52 -1.06 -2.74
C PRO A 196 29.31 -0.44 -1.35
N ASN A 197 29.55 0.87 -1.26
CA ASN A 197 29.37 1.60 -0.02
C ASN A 197 27.88 1.80 0.27
N VAL A 198 27.30 0.90 1.05
CA VAL A 198 25.97 1.07 1.65
C VAL A 198 26.09 1.23 3.17
N PRO A 199 25.20 1.99 3.82
CA PRO A 199 25.25 2.21 5.27
C PRO A 199 25.36 0.89 6.06
N GLY A 200 26.33 0.79 6.96
CA GLY A 200 26.52 -0.36 7.84
C GLY A 200 27.36 -1.52 7.27
N VAL A 201 27.99 -1.38 6.10
CA VAL A 201 28.96 -2.37 5.56
C VAL A 201 30.33 -2.31 6.23
N HIS A 202 30.81 -1.09 6.47
CA HIS A 202 32.09 -0.86 7.15
C HIS A 202 31.85 -0.56 8.64
N PRO A 203 32.74 -1.02 9.54
CA PRO A 203 32.64 -0.66 10.95
C PRO A 203 32.64 0.86 11.08
N ALA A 204 31.59 1.40 11.69
CA ALA A 204 31.47 2.83 11.96
C ALA A 204 32.65 3.28 12.85
N ALA A 205 33.36 4.32 12.44
CA ALA A 205 34.15 5.09 13.38
C ALA A 205 33.18 5.76 14.37
N ALA A 206 33.19 5.31 15.64
CA ALA A 206 32.38 5.82 16.75
C ALA A 206 30.85 5.61 16.64
N PRO A 207 30.10 5.55 17.76
CA PRO A 207 28.65 5.39 17.73
C PRO A 207 28.04 6.61 17.02
N ALA A 208 27.50 6.38 15.83
CA ALA A 208 26.66 7.37 15.18
C ALA A 208 25.49 7.68 16.12
N LYS A 209 25.28 8.98 16.36
CA LYS A 209 24.06 9.61 16.91
C LYS A 209 22.82 8.83 16.42
N PRO A 210 21.72 8.71 17.20
CA PRO A 210 20.51 7.99 16.77
C PRO A 210 20.25 8.32 15.32
N ALA A 211 20.31 7.28 14.47
CA ALA A 211 20.14 7.44 13.04
C ALA A 211 18.87 8.28 12.83
N ALA A 212 18.96 9.28 11.95
CA ALA A 212 17.77 10.02 11.53
C ALA A 212 16.68 8.99 11.23
N PRO A 213 15.41 9.23 11.66
CA PRO A 213 14.35 8.24 11.52
C PRO A 213 14.39 7.69 10.10
N ALA A 214 14.32 6.36 9.99
CA ALA A 214 14.36 5.61 8.74
C ALA A 214 13.68 6.39 7.63
N ALA A 215 14.16 6.25 6.38
CA ALA A 215 13.37 6.66 5.23
C ALA A 215 12.12 5.76 5.17
N VAL A 216 11.15 6.06 6.04
CA VAL A 216 9.87 5.38 6.13
C VAL A 216 9.16 5.74 4.85
N VAL A 217 8.72 4.72 4.12
CA VAL A 217 8.06 4.96 2.85
C VAL A 217 6.77 5.71 3.17
N PRO A 218 6.58 6.95 2.71
CA PRO A 218 5.31 7.63 2.88
C PRO A 218 4.25 6.82 2.13
N ALA A 219 3.03 6.78 2.66
CA ALA A 219 1.93 6.08 2.02
C ALA A 219 1.79 6.56 0.57
N ALA A 220 1.79 5.63 -0.39
CA ALA A 220 1.21 5.94 -1.68
C ALA A 220 -0.24 6.35 -1.41
N SER A 221 -0.64 7.52 -1.89
CA SER A 221 -1.98 8.05 -1.70
C SER A 221 -3.01 6.95 -2.03
N SER A 222 -3.74 6.49 -1.00
CA SER A 222 -4.65 5.33 -0.97
C SER A 222 -4.02 3.94 -0.73
N VAL A 223 -3.65 3.65 0.52
CA VAL A 223 -3.65 2.26 1.03
C VAL A 223 -5.11 1.82 1.20
N ASN A 224 -5.80 1.60 0.08
CA ASN A 224 -7.15 1.02 0.02
C ASN A 224 -7.04 -0.51 -0.06
N ALA A 225 -6.66 -1.12 1.06
CA ALA A 225 -6.65 -2.57 1.22
C ALA A 225 -7.95 -3.04 1.88
N LYS A 226 -8.59 -4.07 1.30
CA LYS A 226 -9.72 -4.73 1.93
C LYS A 226 -9.15 -5.73 2.92
N PRO A 227 -9.52 -5.66 4.21
CA PRO A 227 -8.89 -6.49 5.21
C PRO A 227 -9.16 -7.98 4.95
N ALA A 228 -8.19 -8.84 5.29
CA ALA A 228 -8.32 -10.29 5.17
C ALA A 228 -9.57 -10.79 5.94
N LYS A 229 -10.26 -11.77 5.36
CA LYS A 229 -11.51 -12.35 5.90
C LYS A 229 -11.26 -13.09 7.21
#